data_AF-A0A1M5A5G7-F1
#
_entry.id   AF-A0A1M5A5G7-F1
#
_cell.length_a   1.000
_cell.length_b   1.000
_cell.length_c   1.000
_cell.angle_alpha   90.00
_cell.angle_beta   90.00
_cell.angle_gamma   90.00
#
_symmetry.space_group_name_H-M   'P 1'
#
loop_
_entity.id
_entity.type
_entity.pdbx_description
1 polymer ?
#
loop_
_entity_poly.entity_id
_entity_poly.type
_entity_poly.pdbx_seq_one_letter_code
_entity_poly.pdbx_strand_id
1 'polypeptide(L)'
;MRRFCTSGPVDKKTCYYVERPDVMKEALDHIENWRYFTVSAPRQTGKTTLLNDIVERIKDKYITLFLSFEDYKNIKTEKEFL
;
A
#
# COMPACT_ATOMS: atom_id res chain seq x y z
N MET A 1 -4.69 -25.35 -0.61
CA MET A 1 -5.49 -24.55 -1.57
C MET A 1 -5.73 -23.18 -0.96
N ARG A 2 -5.36 -22.10 -1.66
CA ARG A 2 -5.60 -20.71 -1.21
C ARG A 2 -7.09 -20.35 -1.33
N ARG A 3 -7.60 -19.43 -0.51
CA ARG A 3 -9.01 -19.00 -0.52
C ARG A 3 -9.15 -17.53 -0.91
N PHE A 4 -10.29 -17.16 -1.50
CA PHE A 4 -10.61 -15.76 -1.70
C PHE A 4 -10.98 -15.12 -0.35
N CYS A 5 -10.09 -14.27 0.16
CA CYS A 5 -10.32 -13.52 1.39
C CYS A 5 -11.09 -12.24 1.04
N THR A 6 -12.35 -12.17 1.44
CA THR A 6 -13.24 -11.02 1.19
C THR A 6 -13.20 -9.96 2.29
N SER A 7 -12.61 -10.29 3.44
CA SER A 7 -12.42 -9.40 4.59
C SER A 7 -11.06 -9.61 5.24
N GLY A 8 -10.55 -8.56 5.89
CA GLY A 8 -9.26 -8.57 6.58
C GLY A 8 -8.03 -8.39 5.67
N PRO A 9 -6.82 -8.34 6.27
CA PRO A 9 -5.57 -8.23 5.52
C PRO A 9 -5.28 -9.52 4.73
N VAL A 10 -4.65 -9.35 3.56
CA VAL A 10 -4.29 -10.46 2.68
C VAL A 10 -3.01 -11.15 3.17
N ASP A 11 -3.11 -12.39 3.63
CA ASP A 11 -1.96 -13.27 3.88
C ASP A 11 -1.65 -14.10 2.62
N LYS A 12 -0.46 -13.91 2.04
CA LYS A 12 -0.04 -14.59 0.80
C LYS A 12 0.04 -16.12 0.91
N LYS A 13 0.13 -16.68 2.12
CA LYS A 13 0.15 -18.13 2.34
C LYS A 13 -1.25 -18.73 2.23
N THR A 14 -2.26 -18.03 2.74
CA THR A 14 -3.62 -18.55 2.90
C THR A 14 -4.63 -17.95 1.92
N CYS A 15 -4.46 -16.68 1.54
CA CYS A 15 -5.32 -15.95 0.63
C CYS A 15 -4.84 -16.05 -0.83
N TYR A 16 -5.81 -16.06 -1.75
CA TYR A 16 -5.54 -15.92 -3.18
C TYR A 16 -4.96 -14.53 -3.45
N TYR A 17 -3.76 -14.50 -4.02
CA TYR A 17 -3.00 -13.29 -4.30
C TYR A 17 -2.29 -13.47 -5.64
N VAL A 18 -2.34 -12.43 -6.47
CA VAL A 18 -1.66 -12.39 -7.77
C VAL A 18 -0.48 -11.43 -7.66
N GLU A 19 0.70 -11.94 -7.93
CA GLU A 19 1.93 -11.16 -7.99
C GLU A 19 1.89 -10.19 -9.18
N ARG A 20 2.42 -8.98 -8.97
CA ARG A 20 2.51 -7.93 -9.99
C ARG A 20 3.97 -7.47 -10.09
N PRO A 21 4.86 -8.32 -10.64
CA PRO A 21 6.30 -8.05 -10.63
C PRO A 21 6.65 -6.75 -11.35
N ASP A 22 5.98 -6.43 -12.45
CA ASP A 22 6.25 -5.23 -13.24
C ASP A 22 5.92 -3.94 -12.47
N VAL A 23 4.72 -3.87 -11.88
CA VAL A 23 4.27 -2.74 -11.05
C VAL A 23 5.20 -2.53 -9.85
N MET A 24 5.65 -3.63 -9.25
CA MET A 24 6.56 -3.57 -8.12
C MET A 24 7.96 -3.10 -8.52
N LYS A 25 8.45 -3.53 -9.69
CA LYS A 25 9.73 -3.07 -10.24
C LYS A 25 9.69 -1.57 -10.52
N GLU A 26 8.61 -1.09 -11.14
CA GLU A 26 8.40 0.33 -11.42
C GLU A 26 8.33 1.17 -10.13
N ALA A 27 7.59 0.70 -9.12
CA ALA A 27 7.52 1.38 -7.83
C ALA A 27 8.89 1.48 -7.14
N LEU A 28 9.70 0.42 -7.17
CA LEU A 28 11.06 0.43 -6.59
C LEU A 28 11.99 1.36 -7.37
N ASP A 29 11.90 1.37 -8.70
CA ASP A 29 12.68 2.30 -9.55
C ASP A 29 12.34 3.76 -9.23
N HIS A 30 11.06 4.09 -9.03
CA HIS A 30 10.67 5.42 -8.58
C HIS A 30 11.28 5.80 -7.21
N ILE A 31 11.28 4.87 -6.24
CA ILE A 31 11.83 5.12 -4.90
C ILE A 31 13.34 5.38 -4.96
N GLU A 32 14.10 4.54 -5.66
CA GLU A 32 15.55 4.68 -5.80
C GLU A 32 15.94 5.98 -6.55
N ASN A 33 15.06 6.47 -7.44
CA ASN A 33 15.24 7.73 -8.16
C ASN A 33 14.57 8.96 -7.49
N TRP A 34 14.12 8.85 -6.24
CA TRP A 34 13.47 9.94 -5.49
C TRP A 34 12.24 10.54 -6.19
N ARG A 35 11.50 9.71 -6.93
CA ARG A 35 10.29 10.09 -7.66
C ARG A 35 9.03 9.74 -6.87
N TYR A 36 8.07 10.66 -6.86
CA TYR A 36 6.72 10.36 -6.38
C TYR A 36 5.98 9.50 -7.41
N PHE A 37 5.14 8.60 -6.93
CA PHE A 37 4.21 7.82 -7.75
C PHE A 37 2.86 7.70 -7.05
N THR A 38 1.82 7.42 -7.83
CA THR A 38 0.46 7.27 -7.31
C THR A 38 -0.07 5.87 -7.60
N VAL A 39 -0.71 5.25 -6.61
CA VAL A 39 -1.39 3.95 -6.77
C VAL A 39 -2.88 4.20 -6.84
N SER A 40 -3.40 4.41 -8.05
CA SER A 40 -4.84 4.62 -8.28
C SER A 40 -5.52 3.32 -8.72
N ALA A 41 -6.45 2.83 -7.91
CA ALA A 41 -7.29 1.68 -8.24
C ALA A 41 -8.57 1.69 -7.38
N PRO A 42 -9.66 1.02 -7.81
CA PRO A 42 -10.89 0.88 -7.02
C PRO A 42 -10.67 0.32 -5.60
N ARG A 43 -11.65 0.49 -4.71
CA ARG A 43 -11.58 -0.08 -3.35
C ARG A 43 -11.39 -1.60 -3.42
N GLN A 44 -10.69 -2.17 -2.42
CA GLN A 44 -10.47 -3.61 -2.27
C GLN A 44 -9.66 -4.31 -3.39
N THR A 45 -8.91 -3.56 -4.21
CA THR A 45 -8.04 -4.11 -5.29
C THR A 45 -6.64 -4.52 -4.83
N GLY A 46 -6.37 -4.47 -3.52
CA GLY A 46 -5.07 -4.82 -2.94
C GLY A 46 -4.03 -3.70 -2.92
N LYS A 47 -4.44 -2.42 -3.01
CA LYS A 47 -3.52 -1.27 -2.92
C LYS A 47 -2.70 -1.27 -1.62
N THR A 48 -3.37 -1.44 -0.49
CA THR A 48 -2.71 -1.49 0.83
C THR A 48 -1.72 -2.66 0.90
N THR A 49 -2.09 -3.81 0.32
CA THR A 49 -1.19 -4.97 0.23
C THR A 49 0.05 -4.66 -0.60
N LEU A 50 -0.10 -3.98 -1.75
CA LEU A 50 1.03 -3.54 -2.57
C LEU A 50 1.96 -2.59 -1.80
N LEU A 51 1.41 -1.60 -1.09
CA LEU A 51 2.20 -0.65 -0.30
C LEU A 51 2.96 -1.37 0.83
N ASN A 52 2.32 -2.29 1.54
CA ASN A 52 3.00 -3.10 2.57
C ASN A 52 4.12 -3.95 1.97
N ASP A 53 3.90 -4.53 0.79
CA ASP A 53 4.92 -5.31 0.09
C ASP A 53 6.11 -4.44 -0.34
N ILE A 54 5.88 -3.19 -0.73
CA ILE A 54 6.95 -2.23 -1.05
C ILE A 54 7.75 -1.92 0.21
N VAL A 55 7.08 -1.58 1.32
CA VAL A 55 7.71 -1.27 2.61
C VAL A 55 8.61 -2.41 3.06
N GLU A 56 8.12 -3.65 2.99
CA GLU A 56 8.89 -4.83 3.40
C GLU A 56 10.16 -5.03 2.55
N ARG A 57 10.15 -4.65 1.27
CA ARG A 57 11.32 -4.77 0.38
C ARG A 57 12.37 -3.69 0.59
N ILE A 58 11.97 -2.52 1.08
CA ILE A 58 12.86 -1.36 1.22
C ILE A 58 13.30 -1.12 2.68
N LYS A 59 12.78 -1.91 3.63
CA LYS A 59 12.98 -1.73 5.08
C LYS A 59 14.44 -1.69 5.52
N ASP A 60 15.34 -2.36 4.79
CA ASP A 60 16.76 -2.43 5.12
C ASP A 60 17.54 -1.19 4.64
N LYS A 61 16.92 -0.35 3.79
CA LYS A 61 17.54 0.84 3.20
C LYS A 61 16.88 2.15 3.63
N TYR A 62 15.58 2.12 3.94
CA TYR A 62 14.79 3.33 4.17
C TYR A 62 13.92 3.21 5.42
N ILE A 63 13.73 4.34 6.10
CA ILE A 63 12.72 4.48 7.13
C ILE A 63 11.40 4.85 6.45
N THR A 64 10.38 4.02 6.65
CA THR A 64 9.06 4.20 6.04
C THR A 64 8.06 4.74 7.05
N LEU A 65 7.32 5.78 6.67
CA LEU A 65 6.21 6.33 7.46
C LEU A 65 4.89 6.02 6.76
N PHE A 66 3.97 5.37 7.47
CA PHE A 66 2.62 5.10 6.96
C PHE A 66 1.65 6.15 7.52
N LEU A 67 1.11 7.00 6.64
CA LEU A 67 0.15 8.03 6.99
C LEU A 67 -1.20 7.69 6.36
N SER A 68 -2.24 7.55 7.21
CA SER A 68 -3.62 7.34 6.76
C SER A 68 -4.44 8.60 7.00
N PHE A 69 -5.09 9.09 5.95
CA PHE A 69 -6.03 10.22 6.02
C PHE A 69 -7.49 9.75 5.90
N GLU A 70 -7.76 8.43 6.01
CA GLU A 70 -9.10 7.90 5.76
C GLU A 70 -10.15 8.40 6.76
N ASP A 71 -9.75 8.61 8.02
CA ASP A 71 -10.62 9.07 9.10
C ASP A 71 -10.81 10.59 9.11
N TYR A 72 -9.96 11.32 8.39
CA TYR A 72 -9.97 12.78 8.31
C TYR A 72 -10.97 13.33 7.28
N LYS A 73 -11.73 12.46 6.59
CA LYS A 73 -12.66 12.84 5.51
C LYS A 73 -13.74 13.85 5.92
N ASN A 74 -14.08 13.88 7.20
CA ASN A 74 -15.15 14.73 7.73
C ASN A 74 -14.62 15.98 8.44
N ILE A 75 -13.31 16.17 8.48
CA ILE A 75 -12.69 17.32 9.11
C ILE A 75 -12.82 18.53 8.19
N LYS A 76 -13.38 19.62 8.71
CA LYS A 76 -13.67 20.83 7.94
C LYS A 76 -12.83 22.01 8.39
N THR A 77 -12.20 21.93 9.56
CA THR A 77 -11.42 23.03 10.13
C THR A 77 -10.03 22.57 10.54
N GLU A 78 -9.07 23.50 10.50
CA GLU A 78 -7.70 23.27 10.98
C GLU A 78 -7.67 22.87 12.46
N LYS A 79 -8.58 23.45 13.27
CA LYS A 79 -8.72 23.16 14.69
C LYS A 79 -9.23 21.75 14.99
N GLU A 80 -9.94 21.13 14.06
CA GLU A 80 -10.37 19.72 14.16
C GLU A 80 -9.26 18.76 13.72
N PHE A 81 -8.26 19.23 12.97
CA PHE A 81 -7.13 18.44 12.49
C PHE A 81 -5.97 18.39 13.50
N LEU A 82 -5.72 19.51 14.21
CA LEU A 82 -4.69 19.68 15.24
C LEU A 82 -5.12 19.14 16.62
#